data_AF-A0A4Q9LMM3-F1
#
_entry.id   AF-A0A4Q9LMM3-F1
#
_cell.length_a   1.000
_cell.length_b   1.000
_cell.length_c   1.000
_cell.angle_alpha   90.00
_cell.angle_beta   90.00
_cell.angle_gamma   90.00
#
_symmetry.space_group_name_H-M   'P 1'
#
loop_
_entity.id
_entity.type
_entity.pdbx_description
1 polymer ?
#
loop_
_entity_poly.entity_id
_entity_poly.type
_entity_poly.pdbx_seq_one_letter_code
_entity_poly.pdbx_strand_id
1 'polypeptide(L)'
;MDLELNNWEKEKIIHKNKILNFEFLNKNNFITEIKDSYFYLSVEYEKVEEYFYKEKFKSYNELKDIAQAMMGKIADFKGSTLKEMHELFSVNDLE
;
A
#
# COMPACT_ATOMS: atom_id res chain seq x y z
N MET A 1 12.18 -2.40 -10.29
CA MET A 1 11.27 -1.54 -11.08
C MET A 1 10.82 -0.52 -10.07
N ASP A 2 11.66 0.48 -9.80
CA ASP A 2 11.56 1.29 -8.57
C ASP A 2 11.12 2.72 -8.91
N LEU A 3 10.60 2.89 -10.13
CA LEU A 3 10.19 4.18 -10.67
C LEU A 3 8.83 4.62 -10.12
N GLU A 4 8.25 3.98 -9.11
CA GLU A 4 6.99 4.46 -8.52
C GLU A 4 7.24 5.64 -7.55
N LEU A 5 8.45 5.78 -7.02
CA LEU A 5 8.87 6.90 -6.20
C LEU A 5 10.16 7.51 -6.78
N ASN A 6 10.45 8.78 -6.48
CA ASN A 6 11.70 9.38 -6.94
C ASN A 6 12.89 8.76 -6.21
N ASN A 7 14.05 8.66 -6.86
CA ASN A 7 15.27 8.14 -6.24
C ASN A 7 15.92 9.19 -5.32
N TRP A 8 15.38 9.34 -4.11
CA TRP A 8 15.83 10.31 -3.13
C TRP A 8 17.19 10.00 -2.51
N GLU A 9 17.68 8.75 -2.66
CA GLU A 9 19.04 8.38 -2.26
C GLU A 9 20.10 9.04 -3.16
N LYS A 10 19.82 9.11 -4.47
CA LYS A 10 20.70 9.76 -5.45
C LYS A 10 20.43 11.25 -5.56
N GLU A 11 19.16 11.64 -5.56
CA GLU A 11 18.71 13.02 -5.79
C GLU A 11 17.98 13.56 -4.56
N LYS A 12 18.68 14.27 -3.69
CA LYS A 12 18.09 14.78 -2.43
C LYS A 12 17.06 15.90 -2.62
N ILE A 13 17.09 16.60 -3.75
CA ILE A 13 16.22 17.75 -4.04
C ILE A 13 15.72 17.63 -5.47
N ILE A 14 14.40 17.72 -5.66
CA ILE A 14 13.74 17.48 -6.94
C ILE A 14 12.70 18.57 -7.20
N HIS A 15 12.68 19.09 -8.42
CA HIS A 15 11.66 20.05 -8.86
C HIS A 15 10.30 19.35 -9.05
N LYS A 16 9.20 20.01 -8.68
CA LYS A 16 7.82 19.50 -8.75
C LYS A 16 7.50 18.71 -10.01
N ASN A 17 7.84 19.23 -11.18
CA ASN A 17 7.53 18.59 -12.48
C ASN A 17 8.23 17.24 -12.71
N LYS A 18 9.24 16.89 -11.91
CA LYS A 18 9.94 15.60 -11.98
C LYS A 18 9.48 14.63 -10.89
N ILE A 19 8.60 15.05 -9.99
CA ILE A 19 8.09 14.23 -8.90
C ILE A 19 6.92 13.39 -9.40
N LEU A 20 7.10 12.08 -9.47
CA LEU A 20 6.12 11.16 -10.08
C LEU A 20 4.78 11.11 -9.35
N ASN A 21 4.82 11.06 -8.02
CA ASN A 21 3.63 10.96 -7.16
C ASN A 21 3.48 12.18 -6.24
N PHE A 22 3.60 13.39 -6.82
CA PHE A 22 3.62 14.64 -6.06
C PHE A 22 2.40 14.79 -5.12
N GLU A 23 1.20 14.57 -5.63
CA GLU A 23 -0.03 14.74 -4.84
C GLU A 23 -0.08 13.78 -3.64
N PHE A 24 0.38 12.54 -3.81
CA PHE A 24 0.48 11.58 -2.70
C PHE A 24 1.48 12.04 -1.64
N LEU A 25 2.68 12.45 -2.07
CA LEU A 25 3.72 12.91 -1.15
C LEU A 25 3.30 14.18 -0.41
N ASN A 26 2.66 15.12 -1.13
CA ASN A 26 2.21 16.39 -0.59
C ASN A 26 1.04 16.21 0.39
N LYS A 27 0.02 15.42 0.02
CA LYS A 27 -1.15 15.13 0.88
C LYS A 27 -0.75 14.51 2.21
N ASN A 28 0.30 13.68 2.21
CA ASN A 28 0.80 13.00 3.40
C ASN A 28 1.93 13.77 4.13
N ASN A 29 2.26 14.99 3.70
CA ASN A 29 3.33 15.82 4.27
C ASN A 29 4.71 15.14 4.26
N PHE A 30 4.99 14.31 3.26
CA PHE A 30 6.28 13.62 3.09
C PHE A 30 7.33 14.48 2.37
N ILE A 31 6.91 15.57 1.74
CA ILE A 31 7.79 16.53 1.07
C ILE A 31 7.60 17.92 1.65
N THR A 32 8.68 18.68 1.70
CA THR A 32 8.66 20.10 2.08
C THR A 32 9.25 20.93 0.95
N GLU A 33 8.57 22.03 0.63
CA GLU A 33 9.06 22.99 -0.35
C GLU A 33 10.22 23.80 0.23
N ILE A 34 11.28 23.95 -0.55
CA ILE A 34 12.41 24.83 -0.23
C ILE A 34 12.14 26.21 -0.81
N LYS A 35 12.05 26.28 -2.15
CA LYS A 35 11.78 27.49 -2.94
C LYS A 35 11.56 27.11 -4.40
N ASP A 36 10.88 27.95 -5.16
CA ASP A 36 10.80 27.87 -6.63
C ASP A 36 10.33 26.48 -7.10
N SER A 37 9.37 25.87 -6.40
CA SER A 37 8.86 24.53 -6.69
C SER A 37 9.90 23.39 -6.59
N TYR A 38 10.99 23.59 -5.84
CA TYR A 38 11.90 22.51 -5.45
C TYR A 38 11.54 21.97 -4.07
N PHE A 39 11.55 20.64 -3.95
CA PHE A 39 11.15 19.91 -2.76
C PHE A 39 12.26 18.95 -2.32
N TYR A 40 12.30 18.66 -1.02
CA TYR A 40 13.07 17.55 -0.47
C TYR A 40 12.14 16.61 0.29
N LEU A 41 12.60 15.38 0.52
CA LEU A 41 11.89 14.40 1.31
C LEU A 41 12.10 14.67 2.80
N SER A 42 11.00 14.92 3.52
CA SER A 42 11.00 15.31 4.94
C SER A 42 11.02 14.12 5.89
N VAL A 43 10.88 12.91 5.34
CA VAL A 43 10.85 11.63 6.06
C VAL A 43 11.79 10.67 5.33
N GLU A 44 12.23 9.60 5.98
CA GLU A 44 13.06 8.57 5.34
C GLU A 44 12.31 7.88 4.18
N TYR A 45 13.04 7.58 3.10
CA TYR A 45 12.48 6.98 1.88
C TYR A 45 11.73 5.66 2.16
N GLU A 46 12.34 4.78 2.95
CA GLU A 46 11.77 3.48 3.33
C GLU A 46 10.39 3.62 4.00
N LYS A 47 10.20 4.64 4.84
CA LYS A 47 8.91 4.91 5.50
C LYS A 47 7.83 5.37 4.51
N VAL A 48 8.23 6.17 3.53
CA VAL A 48 7.32 6.62 2.47
C VAL A 48 6.89 5.44 1.61
N GLU A 49 7.85 4.58 1.26
CA GLU A 49 7.60 3.38 0.47
C GLU A 49 6.67 2.39 1.20
N GLU A 50 6.94 2.09 2.46
CA GLU A 50 6.08 1.24 3.30
C GLU A 50 4.65 1.79 3.35
N TYR A 51 4.50 3.09 3.62
CA TYR A 51 3.19 3.73 3.70
C TYR A 51 2.46 3.69 2.35
N PHE A 52 3.17 3.95 1.26
CA PHE A 52 2.61 3.92 -0.10
C PHE A 52 2.05 2.54 -0.44
N TYR A 53 2.80 1.46 -0.20
CA TYR A 53 2.31 0.12 -0.48
C TYR A 53 1.20 -0.29 0.48
N LYS A 54 1.27 0.10 1.75
CA LYS A 54 0.18 -0.16 2.71
C LYS A 54 -1.13 0.46 2.28
N GLU A 55 -1.13 1.71 1.83
CA GLU A 55 -2.34 2.37 1.29
C GLU A 55 -2.75 1.76 -0.06
N LYS A 56 -1.80 1.46 -0.96
CA LYS A 56 -2.08 0.86 -2.28
C LYS A 56 -2.78 -0.50 -2.16
N PHE A 57 -2.44 -1.29 -1.15
CA PHE A 57 -3.03 -2.61 -0.90
C PHE A 57 -4.12 -2.61 0.17
N LYS A 58 -4.49 -1.45 0.71
CA LYS A 58 -5.47 -1.35 1.80
C LYS A 58 -6.82 -1.98 1.44
N SER A 59 -7.42 -1.60 0.31
CA SER A 59 -8.71 -2.14 -0.10
C SER A 59 -8.65 -3.65 -0.37
N TYR A 60 -7.53 -4.16 -0.87
CA TYR A 60 -7.34 -5.60 -1.03
C TYR A 60 -7.32 -6.30 0.33
N ASN A 61 -6.56 -5.78 1.28
CA ASN A 61 -6.47 -6.35 2.63
C ASN A 61 -7.82 -6.29 3.35
N GLU A 62 -8.54 -5.17 3.27
CA GLU A 62 -9.90 -5.04 3.83
C GLU A 62 -10.87 -6.05 3.23
N LEU A 63 -10.85 -6.24 1.90
CA LEU A 63 -11.67 -7.26 1.23
C LEU A 63 -11.27 -8.69 1.61
N LYS A 64 -9.98 -8.97 1.71
CA LYS A 64 -9.42 -10.26 2.17
C LYS A 64 -9.94 -10.58 3.57
N ASP A 65 -9.86 -9.64 4.51
CA ASP A 65 -10.32 -9.82 5.89
C ASP A 65 -11.82 -10.09 5.97
N ILE A 66 -12.64 -9.33 5.21
CA ILE A 66 -14.09 -9.55 5.15
C ILE A 66 -14.39 -10.95 4.59
N ALA A 67 -13.75 -11.34 3.49
CA ALA A 67 -13.96 -12.64 2.87
C ALA A 67 -13.60 -13.78 3.82
N GLN A 68 -12.46 -13.69 4.51
CA GLN A 68 -12.04 -14.67 5.51
C GLN A 68 -13.04 -14.77 6.68
N ALA A 69 -13.49 -13.63 7.22
CA ALA A 69 -14.47 -13.61 8.30
C ALA A 69 -15.81 -14.23 7.88
N MET A 70 -16.26 -13.97 6.65
CA MET A 70 -17.48 -14.58 6.09
C MET A 70 -17.31 -16.09 5.89
N MET A 71 -16.17 -16.54 5.35
CA MET A 71 -15.88 -17.97 5.17
C MET A 71 -15.86 -18.72 6.51
N GLY A 72 -15.30 -18.14 7.57
CA GLY A 72 -15.33 -18.72 8.91
C GLY A 72 -16.76 -18.95 9.41
N LYS A 73 -17.64 -17.95 9.28
CA LYS A 73 -19.06 -18.09 9.68
C LYS A 73 -19.80 -19.15 8.87
N ILE A 74 -19.50 -19.28 7.57
CA ILE A 74 -20.10 -20.31 6.72
C ILE A 74 -19.62 -21.69 7.13
N ALA A 75 -18.33 -21.84 7.46
CA ALA A 75 -17.75 -23.09 7.95
C ALA A 75 -18.47 -23.54 9.24
N ASP A 76 -18.62 -22.63 10.20
CA ASP A 76 -19.35 -22.89 11.46
C ASP A 76 -20.79 -23.34 11.20
N PHE A 77 -21.52 -22.64 10.32
CA PHE A 77 -22.90 -22.96 10.00
C PHE A 77 -23.05 -24.34 9.33
N LYS A 78 -22.06 -24.75 8.54
CA LYS A 78 -22.05 -26.03 7.83
C LYS A 78 -21.45 -27.19 8.61
N GLY A 79 -20.85 -26.93 9.78
CA GLY A 79 -20.07 -27.94 10.51
C GLY A 79 -18.84 -28.38 9.72
N SER A 80 -18.27 -27.49 8.92
CA SER A 80 -17.07 -27.72 8.11
C SER A 80 -15.91 -26.89 8.65
N THR A 81 -14.72 -27.14 8.13
CA THR A 81 -13.50 -26.39 8.46
C THR A 81 -13.29 -25.21 7.51
N LEU A 82 -12.52 -24.22 7.95
CA LEU A 82 -12.13 -23.08 7.10
C LEU A 82 -11.34 -23.56 5.87
N LYS A 83 -10.50 -24.60 6.03
CA LYS A 83 -9.73 -25.20 4.93
C LYS A 83 -10.64 -25.75 3.83
N GLU A 84 -11.68 -26.48 4.21
CA GLU A 84 -12.68 -26.99 3.24
C GLU A 84 -13.42 -25.84 2.53
N MET A 85 -13.62 -24.69 3.20
CA MET A 85 -14.17 -23.50 2.55
C MET A 85 -13.19 -22.89 1.53
N HIS A 86 -11.90 -22.80 1.84
CA HIS A 86 -10.89 -22.33 0.87
C HIS A 86 -10.88 -23.16 -0.41
N GLU A 87 -10.90 -24.49 -0.26
CA GLU A 87 -10.98 -25.43 -1.38
C GLU A 87 -12.31 -25.26 -2.16
N LEU A 88 -13.44 -25.17 -1.45
CA LEU A 88 -14.76 -24.98 -2.06
C LEU A 88 -14.87 -23.69 -2.88
N PHE A 89 -14.32 -22.59 -2.36
CA PHE A 89 -14.34 -21.29 -3.03
C PHE A 89 -13.18 -21.12 -4.03
N SER A 90 -12.32 -22.13 -4.19
CA SER A 90 -11.12 -22.09 -5.05
C SER A 90 -10.22 -20.89 -4.74
N VAL A 91 -10.15 -20.51 -3.46
CA VAL A 91 -9.29 -19.43 -3.00
C VAL A 91 -7.98 -20.05 -2.52
N ASN A 92 -7.07 -20.23 -3.47
CA ASN A 92 -5.71 -20.68 -3.19
C ASN A 92 -4.85 -19.46 -2.80
N ASP A 93 -4.19 -19.58 -1.66
CA ASP A 93 -3.24 -18.60 -1.09
C ASP A 93 -3.86 -17.30 -0.58
N LEU A 94 -4.40 -17.38 0.64
CA LEU A 94 -4.70 -16.24 1.51
C LEU A 94 -3.70 -16.14 2.69
N GLU A 95 -2.50 -16.70 2.53
CA GLU A 95 -1.39 -16.46 3.46
C GLU A 95 -0.98 -14.98 3.47
#